data_AF-A0A5D0RLQ9-F1
#
_entry.id   AF-A0A5D0RLQ9-F1
#
_cell.length_a   1.000
_cell.length_b   1.000
_cell.length_c   1.000
_cell.angle_alpha   90.00
_cell.angle_beta   90.00
_cell.angle_gamma   90.00
#
_symmetry.space_group_name_H-M   'P 1'
#
loop_
_entity.id
_entity.type
_entity.pdbx_description
1 polymer ?
#
loop_
_entity_poly.entity_id
_entity_poly.type
_entity_poly.pdbx_seq_one_letter_code
_entity_poly.pdbx_strand_id
1 'polypeptide(L)'
;MNNLTFINDELSMLLYYNYSSIDYNSNSLKYAESILKRSLFYKPFTKNIEDLEKAVKSITELELFSLLQSLRSTPEMISNKTEFLISFAGKSSQIDFALGRLLGSAVNSNILSEKNLRNYLRNNWLKTNDERLLESFLKISMLSEIDFLSKEDVEKIIGKKSETDLLLAFSDYCSIFEKREFVTTIHSLFNELIDYNPALSFFFEDNLKEIDNKRNGFHLSYEWNNLTNLFKDFVEVADSTLLQFMFYGDPAMTGKKNTGGLTTFLIALGNELSKKMNVITIGVLPVGKTNTGKIYKAISKHHTLLRIPLYITHSVQNEFIDKFTHIKRMIKRLLEILPVKKLKAHLRYSDHASLAAAETLKALSNKVFFTITADPHIKMVNSEGKIVNPDNETASIMLSRLYASEEIVKIADRLIGIGTGV
;
A
#
# COMPACT_ATOMS: atom_id res chain seq x y z
N MET A 1 -42.01 -12.29 -25.55
CA MET A 1 -41.57 -11.46 -24.43
C MET A 1 -41.02 -12.39 -23.37
N ASN A 2 -39.72 -12.68 -23.48
CA ASN A 2 -38.94 -13.54 -22.58
C ASN A 2 -37.46 -13.31 -22.88
N ASN A 3 -36.66 -13.47 -21.82
CA ASN A 3 -35.24 -13.83 -21.74
C ASN A 3 -34.16 -12.72 -21.76
N LEU A 4 -33.70 -12.43 -20.54
CA LEU A 4 -32.30 -12.25 -20.15
C LEU A 4 -31.34 -13.18 -20.91
N THR A 5 -30.25 -12.61 -21.41
CA THR A 5 -29.00 -13.35 -21.66
C THR A 5 -27.82 -12.48 -21.23
N PHE A 6 -27.14 -12.93 -20.19
CA PHE A 6 -25.79 -12.53 -19.79
C PHE A 6 -24.79 -12.93 -20.87
N ILE A 7 -23.87 -12.03 -21.23
CA ILE A 7 -22.58 -12.40 -21.84
C ILE A 7 -21.48 -11.63 -21.08
N ASN A 8 -20.81 -12.36 -20.19
CA ASN A 8 -19.42 -12.12 -19.79
C ASN A 8 -18.56 -12.26 -21.04
N ASP A 9 -17.72 -11.27 -21.38
CA ASP A 9 -16.45 -11.46 -22.13
C ASP A 9 -15.62 -10.17 -22.40
N GLU A 10 -15.98 -8.98 -21.88
CA GLU A 10 -15.28 -7.73 -22.23
C GLU A 10 -14.28 -7.17 -21.18
N LEU A 11 -13.71 -7.99 -20.29
CA LEU A 11 -12.66 -7.53 -19.36
C LEU A 11 -11.23 -7.58 -19.93
N SER A 12 -11.06 -8.02 -21.18
CA SER A 12 -9.76 -8.17 -21.86
C SER A 12 -9.36 -6.96 -22.74
N MET A 13 -10.20 -5.92 -22.86
CA MET A 13 -10.01 -4.81 -23.81
C MET A 13 -9.72 -3.42 -23.21
N LEU A 14 -9.57 -3.30 -21.89
CA LEU A 14 -9.40 -1.99 -21.23
C LEU A 14 -7.95 -1.43 -21.23
N LEU A 15 -7.01 -2.05 -21.97
CA LEU A 15 -5.65 -1.52 -22.17
C LEU A 15 -5.50 -0.63 -23.41
N TYR A 16 -6.59 -0.28 -24.12
CA TYR A 16 -6.50 0.39 -25.44
C TYR A 16 -7.09 1.81 -25.55
N TYR A 17 -7.27 2.56 -24.46
CA TYR A 17 -7.87 3.90 -24.53
C TYR A 17 -7.06 5.02 -23.86
N ASN A 18 -6.10 5.58 -24.63
CA ASN A 18 -5.92 7.03 -24.85
C ASN A 18 -4.68 7.31 -25.74
N TYR A 19 -4.82 7.13 -27.05
CA TYR A 19 -3.93 7.72 -28.05
C TYR A 19 -4.75 8.23 -29.25
N SER A 20 -5.61 9.22 -29.01
CA SER A 20 -6.28 9.94 -30.08
C SER A 20 -5.44 11.14 -30.52
N SER A 21 -4.35 10.89 -31.25
CA SER A 21 -3.75 11.82 -32.24
C SER A 21 -2.38 11.35 -32.80
N ILE A 22 -1.98 10.10 -32.65
CA ILE A 22 -0.77 9.58 -33.33
C ILE A 22 -1.24 8.57 -34.37
N ASP A 23 -0.91 8.88 -35.62
CA ASP A 23 -1.17 8.04 -36.79
C ASP A 23 -0.34 6.75 -36.67
N TYR A 24 -0.92 5.73 -36.05
CA TYR A 24 -0.24 4.47 -35.76
C TYR A 24 -0.33 3.54 -36.97
N ASN A 25 0.76 3.55 -37.75
CA ASN A 25 1.00 2.58 -38.81
C ASN A 25 1.03 1.15 -38.23
N SER A 26 0.66 0.14 -39.03
CA SER A 26 0.50 -1.28 -38.61
C SER A 26 1.71 -1.93 -37.91
N ASN A 27 2.86 -1.25 -37.91
CA ASN A 27 4.07 -1.68 -37.23
C ASN A 27 4.08 -1.41 -35.72
N SER A 28 3.32 -0.43 -35.22
CA SER A 28 3.30 -0.07 -33.80
C SER A 28 2.40 -0.99 -32.97
N LEU A 29 1.31 -1.48 -33.58
CA LEU A 29 0.49 -2.57 -33.04
C LEU A 29 1.28 -3.87 -32.95
N LYS A 30 2.05 -4.19 -34.01
CA LYS A 30 2.99 -5.32 -34.00
C LYS A 30 4.13 -5.12 -32.98
N TYR A 31 4.55 -3.89 -32.71
CA TYR A 31 5.57 -3.57 -31.71
C TYR A 31 5.04 -3.75 -30.28
N ALA A 32 3.83 -3.26 -29.98
CA ALA A 32 3.15 -3.49 -28.70
C ALA A 32 2.83 -4.98 -28.47
N GLU A 33 2.34 -5.70 -29.48
CA GLU A 33 2.22 -7.16 -29.44
C GLU A 33 3.59 -7.83 -29.27
N SER A 34 4.65 -7.32 -29.90
CA SER A 34 6.00 -7.87 -29.73
C SER A 34 6.55 -7.59 -28.34
N ILE A 35 6.20 -6.48 -27.69
CA ILE A 35 6.59 -6.17 -26.31
C ILE A 35 5.81 -7.08 -25.35
N LEU A 36 4.52 -7.31 -25.59
CA LEU A 36 3.70 -8.23 -24.80
C LEU A 36 4.08 -9.72 -25.03
N LYS A 37 4.59 -10.07 -26.21
CA LYS A 37 5.09 -11.42 -26.53
C LYS A 37 6.57 -11.62 -26.17
N ARG A 38 7.39 -10.55 -26.10
CA ARG A 38 8.82 -10.57 -25.72
C ARG A 38 9.07 -10.15 -24.29
N SER A 39 8.06 -9.64 -23.58
CA SER A 39 8.10 -9.54 -22.12
C SER A 39 8.30 -10.96 -21.61
N LEU A 40 9.54 -11.26 -21.22
CA LEU A 40 9.93 -12.50 -20.52
C LEU A 40 8.99 -12.81 -19.33
N PHE A 41 8.24 -11.80 -18.89
CA PHE A 41 7.27 -11.74 -17.81
C PHE A 41 5.96 -12.53 -18.01
N TYR A 42 5.67 -13.04 -19.22
CA TYR A 42 4.44 -13.81 -19.51
C TYR A 42 4.71 -15.15 -20.21
N LYS A 43 5.89 -15.76 -20.03
CA LYS A 43 5.97 -17.21 -20.27
C LYS A 43 5.11 -17.89 -19.21
N PRO A 44 4.02 -18.60 -19.56
CA PRO A 44 3.37 -19.46 -18.59
C PRO A 44 4.45 -20.42 -18.08
N PHE A 45 4.80 -20.30 -16.80
CA PHE A 45 5.67 -21.28 -16.17
C PHE A 45 5.07 -22.65 -16.47
N THR A 46 5.93 -23.55 -16.95
CA THR A 46 5.58 -24.86 -17.46
C THR A 46 4.59 -25.56 -16.52
N LYS A 47 3.65 -26.34 -17.10
CA LYS A 47 2.67 -27.13 -16.35
C LYS A 47 3.28 -28.14 -15.36
N ASN A 48 4.62 -28.24 -15.28
CA ASN A 48 5.32 -29.23 -14.47
C ASN A 48 6.12 -28.58 -13.34
N ILE A 49 5.87 -29.06 -12.12
CA ILE A 49 6.23 -28.43 -10.83
C ILE A 49 7.61 -28.88 -10.37
N GLU A 50 8.03 -30.09 -10.74
CA GLU A 50 9.34 -30.65 -10.43
C GLU A 50 10.48 -29.85 -11.08
N ASP A 51 10.20 -29.17 -12.20
CA ASP A 51 11.13 -28.25 -12.86
C ASP A 51 11.25 -26.91 -12.11
N LEU A 52 10.16 -26.45 -11.47
CA LEU A 52 10.13 -25.24 -10.64
C LEU A 52 10.95 -25.44 -9.35
N GLU A 53 10.75 -26.53 -8.61
CA GLU A 53 11.49 -26.80 -7.37
C GLU A 53 13.01 -26.96 -7.60
N LYS A 54 13.42 -27.52 -8.75
CA LYS A 54 14.84 -27.59 -9.15
C LYS A 54 15.39 -26.23 -9.59
N ALA A 55 14.58 -25.38 -10.22
CA ALA A 55 14.99 -24.04 -10.64
C ALA A 55 15.14 -23.04 -9.47
N VAL A 56 14.49 -23.29 -8.33
CA VAL A 56 14.39 -22.34 -7.20
C VAL A 56 15.70 -22.03 -6.49
N LYS A 57 16.70 -22.91 -6.58
CA LYS A 57 18.06 -22.57 -6.12
C LYS A 57 18.74 -21.49 -6.97
N SER A 58 18.17 -21.16 -8.14
CA SER A 58 18.67 -20.18 -9.10
C SER A 58 17.64 -19.11 -9.50
N ILE A 59 16.42 -19.13 -8.95
CA ILE A 59 15.37 -18.15 -9.27
C ILE A 59 15.73 -16.79 -8.66
N THR A 60 15.70 -15.77 -9.50
CA THR A 60 15.84 -14.36 -9.09
C THR A 60 14.57 -13.87 -8.40
N GLU A 61 14.69 -12.82 -7.57
CA GLU A 61 13.53 -12.18 -6.93
C GLU A 61 12.48 -11.72 -7.96
N LEU A 62 12.94 -11.27 -9.13
CA LEU A 62 12.10 -10.84 -10.24
C LEU A 62 11.21 -11.96 -10.80
N GLU A 63 11.82 -13.13 -11.03
CA GLU A 63 11.13 -14.32 -11.53
C GLU A 63 10.11 -14.82 -10.50
N LEU A 64 10.46 -14.75 -9.22
CA LEU A 64 9.58 -15.13 -8.12
C LEU A 64 8.38 -14.18 -8.00
N PHE A 65 8.60 -12.87 -8.04
CA PHE A 65 7.51 -11.89 -8.01
C PHE A 65 6.55 -12.11 -9.18
N SER A 66 7.09 -12.31 -10.39
CA SER A 66 6.30 -12.59 -11.59
C SER A 66 5.49 -13.90 -11.47
N LEU A 67 6.10 -14.96 -10.91
CA LEU A 67 5.41 -16.21 -10.64
C LEU A 67 4.24 -15.99 -9.67
N LEU A 68 4.45 -15.31 -8.55
CA LEU A 68 3.41 -15.03 -7.56
C LEU A 68 2.24 -14.24 -8.17
N GLN A 69 2.53 -13.28 -9.05
CA GLN A 69 1.49 -12.55 -9.76
C GLN A 69 0.71 -13.44 -10.73
N SER A 70 1.38 -14.33 -11.46
CA SER A 70 0.71 -15.26 -12.38
C SER A 70 -0.23 -16.23 -11.64
N LEU A 71 0.15 -16.66 -10.43
CA LEU A 71 -0.64 -17.57 -9.60
C LEU A 71 -1.94 -16.94 -9.07
N ARG A 72 -2.06 -15.61 -9.02
CA ARG A 72 -3.34 -14.93 -8.68
C ARG A 72 -4.44 -15.25 -9.69
N SER A 73 -4.08 -15.48 -10.95
CA SER A 73 -5.01 -15.83 -12.02
C SER A 73 -5.34 -17.32 -12.07
N THR A 74 -4.58 -18.18 -11.37
CA THR A 74 -4.78 -19.63 -11.33
C THR A 74 -4.68 -20.16 -9.89
N PRO A 75 -5.57 -19.73 -8.98
CA PRO A 75 -5.38 -19.95 -7.56
C PRO A 75 -5.50 -21.42 -7.14
N GLU A 76 -6.14 -22.29 -7.93
CA GLU A 76 -6.20 -23.75 -7.72
C GLU A 76 -4.81 -24.41 -7.57
N MET A 77 -3.76 -23.82 -8.15
CA MET A 77 -2.38 -24.32 -8.01
C MET A 77 -1.77 -24.07 -6.61
N ILE A 78 -2.42 -23.26 -5.77
CA ILE A 78 -1.90 -22.81 -4.46
C ILE A 78 -2.08 -23.90 -3.40
N SER A 79 -3.19 -24.65 -3.42
CA SER A 79 -3.55 -25.60 -2.36
C SER A 79 -2.48 -26.66 -2.12
N ASN A 80 -1.83 -27.13 -3.20
CA ASN A 80 -0.81 -28.18 -3.14
C ASN A 80 0.61 -27.63 -2.98
N LYS A 81 0.78 -26.30 -2.92
CA LYS A 81 2.09 -25.61 -2.96
C LYS A 81 2.27 -24.58 -1.86
N THR A 82 1.39 -24.58 -0.87
CA THR A 82 1.43 -23.59 0.22
C THR A 82 2.81 -23.61 0.93
N GLU A 83 3.37 -24.80 1.10
CA GLU A 83 4.73 -25.00 1.64
C GLU A 83 5.81 -24.28 0.86
N PHE A 84 5.86 -24.58 -0.43
CA PHE A 84 6.78 -23.98 -1.35
C PHE A 84 6.65 -22.44 -1.38
N LEU A 85 5.42 -21.91 -1.43
CA LEU A 85 5.18 -20.47 -1.47
C LEU A 85 5.65 -19.75 -0.19
N ILE A 86 5.47 -20.38 0.97
CA ILE A 86 5.85 -19.82 2.27
C ILE A 86 7.35 -19.83 2.48
N SER A 87 8.08 -20.76 1.84
CA SER A 87 9.55 -20.78 1.88
C SER A 87 10.21 -19.48 1.34
N PHE A 88 9.43 -18.64 0.66
CA PHE A 88 9.85 -17.34 0.15
C PHE A 88 9.59 -16.16 1.07
N ALA A 89 8.92 -16.36 2.20
CA ALA A 89 8.72 -15.29 3.17
C ALA A 89 10.08 -14.72 3.64
N GLY A 90 10.16 -13.40 3.76
CA GLY A 90 11.37 -12.68 4.17
C GLY A 90 12.47 -12.58 3.11
N LYS A 91 12.20 -12.97 1.86
CA LYS A 91 13.12 -12.74 0.74
C LYS A 91 13.20 -11.25 0.38
N SER A 92 12.05 -10.58 0.27
CA SER A 92 11.94 -9.14 0.12
C SER A 92 10.51 -8.68 0.43
N SER A 93 10.35 -7.39 0.69
CA SER A 93 9.03 -6.80 0.96
C SER A 93 8.06 -6.95 -0.21
N GLN A 94 8.56 -6.96 -1.46
CA GLN A 94 7.79 -7.19 -2.67
C GLN A 94 7.23 -8.61 -2.72
N ILE A 95 8.05 -9.59 -2.33
CA ILE A 95 7.64 -10.99 -2.24
C ILE A 95 6.63 -11.18 -1.11
N ASP A 96 6.88 -10.64 0.07
CA ASP A 96 5.95 -10.75 1.21
C ASP A 96 4.60 -10.10 0.90
N PHE A 97 4.63 -8.96 0.20
CA PHE A 97 3.42 -8.28 -0.26
C PHE A 97 2.61 -9.15 -1.22
N ALA A 98 3.26 -9.67 -2.26
CA ALA A 98 2.62 -10.54 -3.25
C ALA A 98 2.11 -11.83 -2.61
N LEU A 99 2.87 -12.42 -1.70
CA LEU A 99 2.53 -13.65 -0.97
C LEU A 99 1.32 -13.43 -0.06
N GLY A 100 1.29 -12.37 0.75
CA GLY A 100 0.16 -12.04 1.61
C GLY A 100 -1.14 -11.87 0.83
N ARG A 101 -1.08 -11.14 -0.29
CA ARG A 101 -2.23 -10.94 -1.20
C ARG A 101 -2.70 -12.25 -1.83
N LEU A 102 -1.77 -13.07 -2.30
CA LEU A 102 -2.06 -14.36 -2.92
C LEU A 102 -2.74 -15.31 -1.92
N LEU A 103 -2.19 -15.44 -0.71
CA LEU A 103 -2.71 -16.30 0.35
C LEU A 103 -4.09 -15.83 0.82
N GLY A 104 -4.28 -14.53 1.06
CA GLY A 104 -5.59 -13.98 1.43
C GLY A 104 -6.65 -14.25 0.37
N SER A 105 -6.31 -14.05 -0.91
CA SER A 105 -7.22 -14.37 -2.03
C SER A 105 -7.56 -15.85 -2.10
N ALA A 106 -6.59 -16.74 -1.87
CA ALA A 106 -6.79 -18.19 -1.91
C ALA A 106 -7.71 -18.67 -0.77
N VAL A 107 -7.55 -18.11 0.43
CA VAL A 107 -8.42 -18.42 1.58
C VAL A 107 -9.83 -17.86 1.35
N ASN A 108 -9.97 -16.61 0.91
CA ASN A 108 -11.28 -16.01 0.60
C ASN A 108 -12.02 -16.75 -0.52
N SER A 109 -11.30 -17.44 -1.41
CA SER A 109 -11.87 -18.26 -2.48
C SER A 109 -12.10 -19.72 -2.07
N ASN A 110 -11.93 -20.09 -0.79
CA ASN A 110 -12.02 -21.46 -0.28
C ASN A 110 -11.06 -22.48 -0.94
N ILE A 111 -10.02 -22.01 -1.60
CA ILE A 111 -9.02 -22.86 -2.26
C ILE A 111 -8.03 -23.40 -1.23
N LEU A 112 -7.70 -22.58 -0.24
CA LEU A 112 -6.84 -22.95 0.87
C LEU A 112 -7.62 -22.85 2.18
N SER A 113 -7.54 -23.91 2.99
CA SER A 113 -8.10 -23.88 4.34
C SER A 113 -7.25 -22.98 5.23
N GLU A 114 -7.88 -21.98 5.84
CA GLU A 114 -7.25 -21.08 6.81
C GLU A 114 -6.55 -21.86 7.93
N LYS A 115 -7.19 -22.91 8.44
CA LYS A 115 -6.62 -23.80 9.47
C LYS A 115 -5.34 -24.49 8.99
N ASN A 116 -5.34 -24.97 7.75
CA ASN A 116 -4.17 -25.66 7.19
C ASN A 116 -3.01 -24.68 6.99
N LEU A 117 -3.32 -23.47 6.48
CA LEU A 117 -2.34 -22.40 6.32
C LEU A 117 -1.72 -21.99 7.66
N ARG A 118 -2.56 -21.76 8.68
CA ARG A 118 -2.12 -21.46 10.06
C ARG A 118 -1.19 -22.53 10.61
N ASN A 119 -1.60 -23.80 10.53
CA ASN A 119 -0.78 -24.93 11.01
C ASN A 119 0.55 -25.02 10.26
N TYR A 120 0.52 -24.83 8.94
CA TYR A 120 1.70 -24.91 8.11
C TYR A 120 2.70 -23.80 8.47
N LEU A 121 2.23 -22.55 8.50
CA LEU A 121 3.04 -21.41 8.91
C LEU A 121 3.62 -21.67 10.29
N ARG A 122 2.77 -22.05 11.26
CA ARG A 122 3.16 -22.34 12.65
C ARG A 122 4.33 -23.32 12.76
N ASN A 123 4.28 -24.41 12.00
CA ASN A 123 5.32 -25.44 12.04
C ASN A 123 6.65 -25.01 11.41
N ASN A 124 6.64 -24.00 10.54
CA ASN A 124 7.83 -23.51 9.86
C ASN A 124 8.48 -22.33 10.58
N TRP A 125 7.68 -21.39 11.11
CA TRP A 125 8.23 -20.19 11.75
C TRP A 125 8.71 -20.45 13.19
N LEU A 126 8.06 -21.34 13.95
CA LEU A 126 8.45 -21.65 15.34
C LEU A 126 9.87 -22.23 15.50
N LYS A 127 10.49 -22.65 14.39
CA LYS A 127 11.83 -23.23 14.36
C LYS A 127 12.91 -22.20 14.06
N THR A 128 12.54 -20.97 13.68
CA THR A 128 13.52 -19.96 13.25
C THR A 128 13.76 -18.94 14.35
N ASN A 129 15.03 -18.57 14.53
CA ASN A 129 15.41 -17.42 15.35
C ASN A 129 15.53 -16.11 14.55
N ASP A 130 15.13 -16.14 13.28
CA ASP A 130 15.31 -15.04 12.32
C ASP A 130 14.23 -13.96 12.49
N GLU A 131 14.61 -12.79 13.00
CA GLU A 131 13.71 -11.64 13.23
C GLU A 131 13.11 -11.09 11.93
N ARG A 132 13.82 -11.14 10.81
CA ARG A 132 13.29 -10.68 9.52
C ARG A 132 12.14 -11.57 9.06
N LEU A 133 12.29 -12.87 9.25
CA LEU A 133 11.25 -13.82 8.93
C LEU A 133 10.01 -13.62 9.84
N LEU A 134 10.21 -13.28 11.12
CA LEU A 134 9.12 -12.92 12.02
C LEU A 134 8.35 -11.68 11.54
N GLU A 135 9.06 -10.62 11.18
CA GLU A 135 8.47 -9.41 10.63
C GLU A 135 7.67 -9.71 9.36
N SER A 136 8.24 -10.55 8.49
CA SER A 136 7.61 -10.98 7.24
C SER A 136 6.31 -11.73 7.49
N PHE A 137 6.29 -12.65 8.46
CA PHE A 137 5.06 -13.36 8.82
C PHE A 137 3.99 -12.44 9.39
N LEU A 138 4.35 -11.47 10.25
CA LEU A 138 3.41 -10.45 10.72
C LEU A 138 2.80 -9.67 9.53
N LYS A 139 3.64 -9.24 8.57
CA LYS A 139 3.17 -8.54 7.36
C LYS A 139 2.25 -9.40 6.51
N ILE A 140 2.62 -10.65 6.24
CA ILE A 140 1.81 -11.60 5.46
C ILE A 140 0.47 -11.85 6.18
N SER A 141 0.45 -12.00 7.51
CA SER A 141 -0.81 -12.08 8.29
C SER A 141 -1.69 -10.87 8.01
N MET A 142 -1.16 -9.66 8.22
CA MET A 142 -1.92 -8.42 8.06
C MET A 142 -2.42 -8.21 6.62
N LEU A 143 -1.61 -8.56 5.62
CA LEU A 143 -1.96 -8.42 4.19
C LEU A 143 -2.97 -9.47 3.71
N SER A 144 -2.92 -10.68 4.29
CA SER A 144 -3.86 -11.75 3.99
C SER A 144 -5.16 -11.64 4.79
N GLU A 145 -5.19 -10.78 5.81
CA GLU A 145 -6.28 -10.64 6.80
C GLU A 145 -6.52 -11.94 7.59
N ILE A 146 -5.48 -12.77 7.74
CA ILE A 146 -5.55 -14.04 8.49
C ILE A 146 -4.60 -13.98 9.67
N ASP A 147 -5.12 -14.37 10.83
CA ASP A 147 -4.44 -14.09 12.09
C ASP A 147 -3.19 -14.95 12.38
N PHE A 148 -2.88 -16.08 11.76
CA PHE A 148 -1.66 -16.93 11.94
C PHE A 148 -1.05 -17.23 13.34
N LEU A 149 -0.81 -16.24 14.20
CA LEU A 149 -0.06 -16.35 15.46
C LEU A 149 -0.99 -16.59 16.66
N SER A 150 -0.67 -17.63 17.42
CA SER A 150 -1.25 -17.85 18.74
C SER A 150 -0.67 -16.90 19.79
N LYS A 151 -1.20 -16.96 21.01
CA LYS A 151 -0.72 -16.12 22.11
C LYS A 151 0.74 -16.43 22.44
N GLU A 152 1.09 -17.70 22.55
CA GLU A 152 2.45 -18.15 22.87
C GLU A 152 3.45 -17.74 21.78
N ASP A 153 2.97 -17.67 20.55
CA ASP A 153 3.76 -17.27 19.39
C ASP A 153 4.16 -15.80 19.49
N VAL A 154 3.19 -14.94 19.84
CA VAL A 154 3.41 -13.51 20.07
C VAL A 154 4.33 -13.25 21.26
N GLU A 155 4.15 -13.95 22.38
CA GLU A 155 5.00 -13.80 23.57
C GLU A 155 6.48 -14.07 23.26
N LYS A 156 6.77 -15.01 22.35
CA LYS A 156 8.13 -15.29 21.89
C LYS A 156 8.72 -14.15 21.05
N ILE A 157 7.91 -13.46 20.24
CA ILE A 157 8.37 -12.31 19.44
C ILE A 157 8.78 -11.17 20.37
N ILE A 158 7.93 -10.84 21.34
CA ILE A 158 8.19 -9.80 22.34
C ILE A 158 9.46 -10.08 23.16
N GLY A 159 9.70 -11.35 23.54
CA GLY A 159 10.85 -11.73 24.36
C GLY A 159 12.22 -11.54 23.67
N LYS A 160 12.25 -11.23 22.38
CA LYS A 160 13.48 -10.87 21.66
C LYS A 160 13.72 -9.38 21.76
N LYS A 161 14.99 -8.97 21.99
CA LYS A 161 15.41 -7.57 22.00
C LYS A 161 15.32 -7.02 20.56
N SER A 162 14.12 -6.61 20.20
CA SER A 162 13.69 -6.48 18.80
C SER A 162 14.05 -5.12 18.22
N GLU A 163 14.39 -5.11 16.93
CA GLU A 163 14.51 -3.88 16.14
C GLU A 163 13.17 -3.12 16.11
N THR A 164 13.24 -1.79 15.97
CA THR A 164 12.06 -0.90 15.96
C THR A 164 11.01 -1.34 14.94
N ASP A 165 11.41 -1.79 13.74
CA ASP A 165 10.47 -2.18 12.69
C ASP A 165 9.64 -3.42 13.06
N LEU A 166 10.24 -4.42 13.72
CA LEU A 166 9.53 -5.59 14.22
C LEU A 166 8.50 -5.20 15.29
N LEU A 167 8.84 -4.29 16.20
CA LEU A 167 7.93 -3.80 17.24
C LEU A 167 6.76 -3.00 16.65
N LEU A 168 7.02 -2.20 15.60
CA LEU A 168 5.97 -1.48 14.88
C LEU A 168 5.03 -2.43 14.14
N ALA A 169 5.58 -3.40 13.40
CA ALA A 169 4.80 -4.44 12.72
C ALA A 169 3.98 -5.26 13.71
N PHE A 170 4.55 -5.57 14.88
CA PHE A 170 3.87 -6.28 15.96
C PHE A 170 2.69 -5.48 16.54
N SER A 171 2.91 -4.19 16.81
CA SER A 171 1.88 -3.28 17.31
C SER A 171 0.73 -3.13 16.30
N ASP A 172 1.05 -3.05 15.00
CA ASP A 172 0.05 -3.04 13.93
C ASP A 172 -0.71 -4.35 13.82
N TYR A 173 -0.02 -5.49 13.92
CA TYR A 173 -0.64 -6.81 13.94
C TYR A 173 -1.63 -6.95 15.10
N CYS A 174 -1.26 -6.56 16.31
CA CYS A 174 -2.15 -6.62 17.47
C CYS A 174 -3.38 -5.73 17.31
N SER A 175 -3.20 -4.57 16.68
CA SER A 175 -4.29 -3.64 16.37
C SER A 175 -5.26 -4.25 15.36
N ILE A 176 -4.76 -4.77 14.23
CA ILE A 176 -5.58 -5.36 13.15
C ILE A 176 -6.36 -6.58 13.63
N PHE A 177 -5.77 -7.42 14.47
CA PHE A 177 -6.40 -8.66 14.96
C PHE A 177 -6.97 -8.53 16.39
N GLU A 178 -7.12 -7.29 16.89
CA GLU A 178 -7.69 -6.98 18.20
C GLU A 178 -7.11 -7.80 19.39
N LYS A 179 -5.79 -7.99 19.44
CA LYS A 179 -5.10 -8.82 20.45
C LYS A 179 -4.97 -8.09 21.80
N ARG A 180 -6.07 -7.97 22.53
CA ARG A 180 -6.19 -7.17 23.77
C ARG A 180 -5.29 -7.66 24.91
N GLU A 181 -4.97 -8.94 24.93
CA GLU A 181 -4.07 -9.54 25.91
C GLU A 181 -2.65 -8.95 25.87
N PHE A 182 -2.25 -8.29 24.77
CA PHE A 182 -0.92 -7.68 24.63
C PHE A 182 -0.87 -6.17 24.88
N VAL A 183 -1.98 -5.52 25.27
CA VAL A 183 -2.03 -4.06 25.54
C VAL A 183 -0.95 -3.64 26.54
N THR A 184 -0.85 -4.33 27.67
CA THR A 184 0.16 -4.02 28.71
C THR A 184 1.58 -4.17 28.17
N THR A 185 1.80 -5.18 27.34
CA THR A 185 3.11 -5.45 26.74
C THR A 185 3.50 -4.38 25.73
N ILE A 186 2.58 -4.01 24.84
CA ILE A 186 2.76 -2.92 23.87
C ILE A 186 3.02 -1.61 24.61
N HIS A 187 2.32 -1.37 25.73
CA HIS A 187 2.55 -0.18 26.57
C HIS A 187 3.93 -0.18 27.24
N SER A 188 4.41 -1.35 27.71
CA SER A 188 5.77 -1.47 28.25
C SER A 188 6.83 -1.20 27.19
N LEU A 189 6.68 -1.84 26.02
CA LEU A 189 7.55 -1.63 24.86
C LEU A 189 7.55 -0.16 24.41
N PHE A 190 6.37 0.47 24.44
CA PHE A 190 6.22 1.88 24.12
C PHE A 190 7.02 2.77 25.08
N ASN A 191 6.91 2.55 26.39
CA ASN A 191 7.66 3.31 27.39
C ASN A 191 9.17 3.13 27.24
N GLU A 192 9.64 1.94 26.84
CA GLU A 192 11.06 1.72 26.55
C GLU A 192 11.52 2.49 25.31
N LEU A 193 10.70 2.57 24.26
CA LEU A 193 11.06 3.20 22.98
C LEU A 193 10.88 4.72 22.96
N ILE A 194 9.98 5.29 23.76
CA ILE A 194 9.70 6.74 23.76
C ILE A 194 10.94 7.55 24.18
N ASP A 195 11.74 6.99 25.10
CA ASP A 195 13.00 7.57 25.56
C ASP A 195 14.04 7.65 24.42
N TYR A 196 13.94 6.76 23.43
CA TYR A 196 14.81 6.75 22.25
C TYR A 196 14.28 7.61 21.11
N ASN A 197 12.96 7.66 20.91
CA ASN A 197 12.35 8.40 19.82
C ASN A 197 10.92 8.87 20.15
N PRO A 198 10.76 10.11 20.65
CA PRO A 198 9.46 10.66 21.01
C PRO A 198 8.46 10.68 19.84
N ALA A 199 8.93 10.66 18.60
CA ALA A 199 8.04 10.64 17.44
C ALA A 199 7.26 9.31 17.35
N LEU A 200 7.81 8.19 17.85
CA LEU A 200 7.13 6.90 17.89
C LEU A 200 5.92 6.88 18.83
N SER A 201 5.82 7.83 19.76
CA SER A 201 4.68 7.93 20.68
C SER A 201 3.34 7.97 20.01
N PHE A 202 3.27 8.73 18.92
CA PHE A 202 2.06 8.81 18.14
C PHE A 202 1.60 7.43 17.66
N PHE A 203 2.53 6.63 17.11
CA PHE A 203 2.22 5.33 16.51
C PHE A 203 1.72 4.33 17.56
N PHE A 204 2.38 4.28 18.72
CA PHE A 204 2.02 3.34 19.78
C PHE A 204 0.72 3.75 20.49
N GLU A 205 0.51 5.04 20.78
CA GLU A 205 -0.75 5.53 21.36
C GLU A 205 -1.93 5.21 20.44
N ASP A 206 -1.75 5.42 19.15
CA ASP A 206 -2.73 5.14 18.11
C ASP A 206 -3.10 3.64 18.10
N ASN A 207 -2.12 2.75 18.13
CA ASN A 207 -2.35 1.30 18.20
C ASN A 207 -3.02 0.85 19.49
N LEU A 208 -2.54 1.33 20.64
CA LEU A 208 -3.10 1.00 21.94
C LEU A 208 -4.58 1.38 22.03
N LYS A 209 -4.97 2.52 21.46
CA LYS A 209 -6.37 2.95 21.43
C LYS A 209 -7.28 2.00 20.63
N GLU A 210 -6.84 1.52 19.47
CA GLU A 210 -7.65 0.60 18.65
C GLU A 210 -7.83 -0.75 19.34
N ILE A 211 -6.77 -1.26 19.97
CA ILE A 211 -6.84 -2.49 20.75
C ILE A 211 -7.73 -2.30 21.98
N ASP A 212 -7.61 -1.17 22.68
CA ASP A 212 -8.25 -0.89 23.97
C ASP A 212 -9.41 0.12 23.87
N ASN A 213 -10.23 0.00 22.82
CA ASN A 213 -11.39 0.87 22.48
C ASN A 213 -12.42 1.10 23.62
N LYS A 214 -12.16 0.64 24.86
CA LYS A 214 -13.01 0.78 26.06
C LYS A 214 -12.34 1.42 27.29
N ARG A 215 -11.04 1.73 27.30
CA ARG A 215 -10.47 2.53 28.42
C ARG A 215 -10.57 4.02 28.14
N ASN A 216 -11.48 4.69 28.85
CA ASN A 216 -11.70 6.14 28.89
C ASN A 216 -10.49 6.98 29.39
N GLY A 217 -9.25 6.48 29.31
CA GLY A 217 -8.04 7.12 29.83
C GLY A 217 -6.94 7.38 28.81
N PHE A 218 -7.03 6.84 27.59
CA PHE A 218 -6.04 7.15 26.55
C PHE A 218 -6.42 8.44 25.83
N HIS A 219 -5.83 9.55 26.29
CA HIS A 219 -5.86 10.80 25.55
C HIS A 219 -4.99 10.64 24.30
N LEU A 220 -5.60 10.70 23.12
CA LEU A 220 -4.86 10.99 21.89
C LEU A 220 -3.94 12.18 22.14
N SER A 221 -2.77 12.20 21.50
CA SER A 221 -1.90 13.38 21.49
C SER A 221 -2.74 14.66 21.28
N TYR A 222 -2.34 15.74 21.95
CA TYR A 222 -3.05 17.03 21.92
C TYR A 222 -3.44 17.45 20.48
N GLU A 223 -2.62 17.10 19.49
CA GLU A 223 -2.88 17.39 18.08
C GLU A 223 -4.10 16.66 17.50
N TRP A 224 -4.36 15.38 17.83
CA TRP A 224 -5.52 14.63 17.27
C TRP A 224 -6.85 15.01 17.90
N ASN A 225 -6.87 15.33 19.19
CA ASN A 225 -8.08 15.88 19.82
C ASN A 225 -8.41 17.26 19.23
N ASN A 226 -7.39 18.06 18.92
CA ASN A 226 -7.56 19.34 18.23
C ASN A 226 -8.05 19.18 16.78
N LEU A 227 -7.60 18.15 16.06
CA LEU A 227 -8.11 17.85 14.71
C LEU A 227 -9.63 17.73 14.68
N THR A 228 -10.20 16.96 15.60
CA THR A 228 -11.66 16.73 15.66
C THR A 228 -12.44 18.02 15.86
N ASN A 229 -11.95 18.91 16.73
CA ASN A 229 -12.58 20.22 16.96
C ASN A 229 -12.38 21.16 15.77
N LEU A 230 -11.20 21.13 15.15
CA LEU A 230 -10.89 21.95 14.00
C LEU A 230 -11.71 21.54 12.76
N PHE A 231 -12.02 20.26 12.62
CA PHE A 231 -12.89 19.81 11.53
C PHE A 231 -14.33 20.25 11.69
N LYS A 232 -14.82 20.45 12.93
CA LYS A 232 -16.18 20.98 13.16
C LYS A 232 -16.34 22.36 12.54
N ASP A 233 -15.32 23.21 12.65
CA ASP A 233 -15.29 24.54 12.03
C ASP A 233 -15.15 24.46 10.50
N PHE A 234 -14.61 23.37 9.98
CA PHE A 234 -14.47 23.09 8.53
C PHE A 234 -15.80 22.69 7.86
N VAL A 235 -16.78 22.23 8.65
CA VAL A 235 -18.08 21.71 8.15
C VAL A 235 -19.01 22.81 7.68
N GLU A 236 -18.82 24.05 8.09
CA GLU A 236 -19.88 25.05 7.96
C GLU A 236 -20.25 25.48 6.52
N VAL A 237 -19.54 25.08 5.44
CA VAL A 237 -19.81 25.69 4.11
C VAL A 237 -19.64 24.82 2.84
N ALA A 238 -19.47 23.48 2.85
CA ALA A 238 -19.43 22.75 1.57
C ALA A 238 -20.08 21.36 1.55
N ASP A 239 -20.95 21.15 0.55
CA ASP A 239 -21.64 19.88 0.25
C ASP A 239 -20.71 18.75 -0.24
N SER A 240 -19.45 19.06 -0.58
CA SER A 240 -18.47 18.09 -1.09
C SER A 240 -17.05 18.41 -0.67
N THR A 241 -16.31 17.35 -0.35
CA THR A 241 -14.88 17.42 0.00
C THR A 241 -14.07 16.55 -0.95
N LEU A 242 -12.93 17.09 -1.41
CA LEU A 242 -11.92 16.35 -2.16
C LEU A 242 -10.70 16.09 -1.27
N LEU A 243 -10.36 14.82 -1.10
CA LEU A 243 -9.06 14.42 -0.60
C LEU A 243 -8.04 14.41 -1.75
N GLN A 244 -6.93 15.11 -1.60
CA GLN A 244 -5.84 15.11 -2.56
C GLN A 244 -4.60 14.47 -1.93
N PHE A 245 -4.11 13.35 -2.44
CA PHE A 245 -3.00 12.64 -1.81
C PHE A 245 -1.64 13.06 -2.35
N MET A 246 -0.68 13.28 -1.45
CA MET A 246 0.70 13.65 -1.74
C MET A 246 1.66 12.97 -0.75
N PHE A 247 2.03 11.72 -1.03
CA PHE A 247 2.94 10.96 -0.16
C PHE A 247 4.41 11.35 -0.29
N TYR A 248 4.81 11.96 -1.41
CA TYR A 248 6.18 12.42 -1.63
C TYR A 248 6.33 13.93 -1.40
N GLY A 249 7.32 14.31 -0.58
CA GLY A 249 7.62 15.70 -0.24
C GLY A 249 6.68 16.29 0.83
N ASP A 250 6.97 17.50 1.30
CA ASP A 250 6.10 18.22 2.24
C ASP A 250 5.49 19.46 1.56
N PRO A 251 4.15 19.54 1.40
CA PRO A 251 3.48 20.71 0.84
C PRO A 251 3.68 22.01 1.63
N ALA A 252 4.05 21.96 2.91
CA ALA A 252 4.36 23.15 3.69
C ALA A 252 5.78 23.68 3.49
N MET A 253 6.65 22.95 2.78
CA MET A 253 8.05 23.31 2.57
C MET A 253 8.33 23.80 1.14
N THR A 254 7.30 24.15 0.36
CA THR A 254 7.42 24.71 -0.99
C THR A 254 8.52 25.76 -1.09
N GLY A 255 9.49 25.57 -1.99
CA GLY A 255 10.58 26.49 -2.24
C GLY A 255 11.85 26.25 -1.40
N LYS A 256 11.86 25.24 -0.53
CA LYS A 256 13.07 24.78 0.19
C LYS A 256 13.56 23.46 -0.42
N LYS A 257 14.88 23.21 -0.37
CA LYS A 257 15.60 22.05 -0.95
C LYS A 257 14.71 20.81 -1.23
N ASN A 258 14.71 20.33 -2.48
CA ASN A 258 13.99 19.14 -2.97
C ASN A 258 12.45 19.17 -2.98
N THR A 259 11.77 20.28 -2.68
CA THR A 259 10.34 20.42 -3.05
C THR A 259 10.22 20.82 -4.52
N GLY A 260 10.10 19.82 -5.41
CA GLY A 260 10.03 20.03 -6.86
C GLY A 260 8.73 20.68 -7.34
N GLY A 261 8.62 20.89 -8.65
CA GLY A 261 7.44 21.50 -9.29
C GLY A 261 6.12 20.77 -9.03
N LEU A 262 6.17 19.50 -8.64
CA LEU A 262 5.01 18.69 -8.31
C LEU A 262 4.30 19.15 -7.02
N THR A 263 5.07 19.50 -5.99
CA THR A 263 4.51 20.04 -4.75
C THR A 263 3.81 21.38 -5.01
N THR A 264 4.46 22.26 -5.76
CA THR A 264 3.90 23.56 -6.15
C THR A 264 2.62 23.38 -6.95
N PHE A 265 2.60 22.46 -7.92
CA PHE A 265 1.41 22.17 -8.71
C PHE A 265 0.26 21.67 -7.82
N LEU A 266 0.49 20.72 -6.92
CA LEU A 266 -0.58 20.15 -6.08
C LEU A 266 -1.16 21.18 -5.12
N ILE A 267 -0.34 22.07 -4.57
CA ILE A 267 -0.82 23.19 -3.75
C ILE A 267 -1.64 24.17 -4.60
N ALA A 268 -1.16 24.54 -5.79
CA ALA A 268 -1.88 25.43 -6.69
C ALA A 268 -3.22 24.83 -7.14
N LEU A 269 -3.23 23.56 -7.55
CA LEU A 269 -4.45 22.82 -7.91
C LEU A 269 -5.43 22.78 -6.74
N GLY A 270 -4.95 22.43 -5.54
CA GLY A 270 -5.80 22.39 -4.34
C GLY A 270 -6.39 23.77 -4.00
N ASN A 271 -5.63 24.85 -4.16
CA ASN A 271 -6.13 26.22 -3.96
C ASN A 271 -7.14 26.66 -5.03
N GLU A 272 -6.98 26.22 -6.27
CA GLU A 272 -7.96 26.52 -7.32
C GLU A 272 -9.26 25.72 -7.13
N LEU A 273 -9.15 24.44 -6.77
CA LEU A 273 -10.29 23.60 -6.45
C LEU A 273 -11.02 24.07 -5.18
N SER A 274 -10.29 24.64 -4.21
CA SER A 274 -10.87 25.13 -2.96
C SER A 274 -11.82 26.31 -3.14
N LYS A 275 -11.81 26.96 -4.31
CA LYS A 275 -12.80 27.98 -4.69
C LYS A 275 -14.21 27.40 -4.92
N LYS A 276 -14.32 26.08 -5.12
CA LYS A 276 -15.58 25.39 -5.48
C LYS A 276 -16.00 24.29 -4.50
N MET A 277 -15.08 23.78 -3.70
CA MET A 277 -15.32 22.68 -2.75
C MET A 277 -14.30 22.72 -1.61
N ASN A 278 -14.50 21.95 -0.56
CA ASN A 278 -13.45 21.77 0.44
C ASN A 278 -12.35 20.85 -0.11
N VAL A 279 -11.09 21.22 0.09
CA VAL A 279 -9.93 20.41 -0.30
C VAL A 279 -9.11 20.08 0.93
N ILE A 280 -8.80 18.79 1.08
CA ILE A 280 -7.91 18.29 2.12
C ILE A 280 -6.76 17.58 1.43
N THR A 281 -5.57 18.18 1.44
CA THR A 281 -4.35 17.53 1.00
C THR A 281 -3.85 16.60 2.10
N ILE A 282 -3.68 15.32 1.78
CA ILE A 282 -3.13 14.29 2.67
C ILE A 282 -1.66 14.07 2.33
N GLY A 283 -0.78 14.42 3.26
CA GLY A 283 0.67 14.22 3.16
C GLY A 283 1.19 13.21 4.18
N VAL A 284 2.50 12.99 4.15
CA VAL A 284 3.21 12.17 5.15
C VAL A 284 3.94 13.07 6.14
N LEU A 285 3.82 12.75 7.43
CA LEU A 285 4.69 13.27 8.48
C LEU A 285 5.70 12.17 8.82
N PRO A 286 6.97 12.28 8.38
CA PRO A 286 7.98 11.28 8.71
C PRO A 286 8.26 11.31 10.22
N VAL A 287 7.96 10.20 10.88
CA VAL A 287 8.19 9.96 12.29
C VAL A 287 9.64 9.47 12.47
N GLY A 288 10.42 10.16 13.30
CA GLY A 288 11.82 9.82 13.61
C GLY A 288 12.88 10.83 13.22
N LYS A 289 12.49 11.99 12.66
CA LYS A 289 13.38 13.16 12.49
C LYS A 289 13.13 14.17 13.61
N THR A 290 14.17 14.85 14.06
CA THR A 290 14.16 15.88 15.12
C THR A 290 13.30 17.12 14.83
N ASN A 291 12.66 17.19 13.66
CA ASN A 291 11.83 18.31 13.26
C ASN A 291 10.58 17.79 12.52
N THR A 292 9.57 17.37 13.28
CA THR A 292 8.29 16.94 12.75
C THR A 292 7.43 18.19 12.52
N GLY A 293 7.04 18.44 11.26
CA GLY A 293 6.05 19.46 10.95
C GLY A 293 4.71 19.16 11.65
N LYS A 294 3.84 20.17 11.78
CA LYS A 294 2.52 19.99 12.40
C LYS A 294 1.69 18.94 11.63
N ILE A 295 0.94 18.09 12.33
CA ILE A 295 -0.02 17.17 11.68
C ILE A 295 -1.05 17.93 10.83
N TYR A 296 -1.40 19.14 11.25
CA TYR A 296 -2.36 20.02 10.59
C TYR A 296 -1.75 21.35 10.16
N LYS A 297 -2.15 21.86 8.99
CA LYS A 297 -1.87 23.23 8.54
C LYS A 297 -2.97 23.74 7.61
N ALA A 298 -3.56 24.90 7.92
CA ALA A 298 -4.38 25.63 6.96
C ALA A 298 -3.50 26.16 5.82
N ILE A 299 -3.87 25.85 4.57
CA ILE A 299 -3.20 26.39 3.36
C ILE A 299 -3.97 27.61 2.84
N SER A 300 -5.29 27.53 2.76
CA SER A 300 -6.20 28.63 2.50
C SER A 300 -7.58 28.36 3.15
N LYS A 301 -8.54 29.28 3.02
CA LYS A 301 -9.85 29.21 3.71
C LYS A 301 -10.56 27.85 3.57
N HIS A 302 -10.47 27.22 2.41
CA HIS A 302 -11.12 25.93 2.11
C HIS A 302 -10.11 24.85 1.67
N HIS A 303 -8.81 25.07 1.95
CA HIS A 303 -7.75 24.12 1.64
C HIS A 303 -6.90 23.85 2.87
N THR A 304 -6.91 22.61 3.33
CA THR A 304 -6.15 22.16 4.50
C THR A 304 -5.14 21.10 4.10
N LEU A 305 -3.99 21.12 4.77
CA LEU A 305 -3.03 20.04 4.77
C LEU A 305 -3.17 19.23 6.07
N LEU A 306 -3.39 17.93 5.91
CA LEU A 306 -3.29 16.93 6.97
C LEU A 306 -2.13 16.00 6.65
N ARG A 307 -1.41 15.58 7.68
CA ARG A 307 -0.33 14.63 7.51
C ARG A 307 -0.60 13.37 8.31
N ILE A 308 -0.48 12.22 7.65
CA ILE A 308 -0.45 10.94 8.35
C ILE A 308 0.97 10.70 8.87
N PRO A 309 1.14 10.41 10.17
CA PRO A 309 2.43 10.03 10.71
C PRO A 309 2.84 8.68 10.13
N LEU A 310 4.06 8.60 9.61
CA LEU A 310 4.60 7.38 9.04
C LEU A 310 6.05 7.24 9.48
N TYR A 311 6.39 6.12 10.10
CA TYR A 311 7.78 5.79 10.39
C TYR A 311 8.49 5.40 9.10
N ILE A 312 9.54 6.16 8.75
CA ILE A 312 10.28 6.06 7.49
C ILE A 312 11.77 5.99 7.83
N THR A 313 12.43 4.89 7.48
CA THR A 313 13.86 4.64 7.70
C THR A 313 14.69 4.95 6.45
N HIS A 314 15.00 6.23 6.25
CA HIS A 314 16.05 6.80 5.38
C HIS A 314 16.24 6.31 3.92
N SER A 315 15.41 5.43 3.33
CA SER A 315 15.53 5.02 1.92
C SER A 315 14.15 4.94 1.22
N VAL A 316 13.80 6.05 0.57
CA VAL A 316 12.46 6.38 0.02
C VAL A 316 11.98 5.42 -1.10
N GLN A 317 12.81 4.50 -1.59
CA GLN A 317 12.45 3.73 -2.79
C GLN A 317 11.45 2.59 -2.52
N ASN A 318 11.43 2.00 -1.31
CA ASN A 318 10.59 0.83 -0.99
C ASN A 318 9.65 0.99 0.21
N GLU A 319 9.79 2.04 1.02
CA GLU A 319 9.10 2.12 2.33
C GLU A 319 7.58 2.00 2.29
N PHE A 320 6.91 2.41 1.22
CA PHE A 320 5.44 2.36 1.18
C PHE A 320 4.86 0.95 1.04
N ILE A 321 5.63 -0.03 0.55
CA ILE A 321 5.14 -1.41 0.51
C ILE A 321 5.14 -2.01 1.91
N ASP A 322 6.19 -1.73 2.70
CA ASP A 322 6.33 -2.21 4.08
C ASP A 322 5.30 -1.58 5.01
N LYS A 323 4.92 -0.34 4.74
CA LYS A 323 3.94 0.40 5.54
C LYS A 323 2.54 0.39 4.93
N PHE A 324 2.27 -0.49 3.96
CA PHE A 324 1.00 -0.54 3.24
C PHE A 324 -0.22 -0.65 4.17
N THR A 325 -0.20 -1.63 5.09
CA THR A 325 -1.29 -1.88 6.05
C THR A 325 -1.45 -0.72 7.03
N HIS A 326 -0.33 -0.16 7.51
CA HIS A 326 -0.33 1.02 8.35
C HIS A 326 -0.97 2.23 7.66
N ILE A 327 -0.62 2.50 6.40
CA ILE A 327 -1.18 3.59 5.61
C ILE A 327 -2.70 3.40 5.44
N LYS A 328 -3.16 2.18 5.12
CA LYS A 328 -4.61 1.88 5.04
C LYS A 328 -5.32 2.26 6.33
N ARG A 329 -4.77 1.86 7.47
CA ARG A 329 -5.34 2.14 8.79
C ARG A 329 -5.37 3.63 9.12
N MET A 330 -4.27 4.34 8.87
CA MET A 330 -4.20 5.78 9.11
C MET A 330 -5.22 6.55 8.27
N ILE A 331 -5.37 6.18 7.01
CA ILE A 331 -6.37 6.78 6.11
C ILE A 331 -7.78 6.46 6.59
N LYS A 332 -8.06 5.21 6.98
CA LYS A 332 -9.37 4.81 7.52
C LYS A 332 -9.74 5.66 8.75
N ARG A 333 -8.84 5.77 9.72
CA ARG A 333 -9.05 6.56 10.94
C ARG A 333 -9.25 8.05 10.65
N LEU A 334 -8.46 8.59 9.72
CA LEU A 334 -8.64 9.96 9.27
C LEU A 334 -10.06 10.14 8.71
N LEU A 335 -10.54 9.23 7.87
CA LEU A 335 -11.86 9.29 7.28
C LEU A 335 -12.97 9.18 8.33
N GLU A 336 -12.79 8.38 9.38
CA GLU A 336 -13.75 8.24 10.49
C GLU A 336 -13.91 9.52 11.31
N ILE A 337 -12.84 10.32 11.45
CA ILE A 337 -12.92 11.62 12.16
C ILE A 337 -13.36 12.78 11.26
N LEU A 338 -13.36 12.60 9.94
CA LEU A 338 -13.77 13.65 9.01
C LEU A 338 -15.31 13.74 8.96
N PRO A 339 -15.91 14.88 9.35
CA PRO A 339 -17.36 15.07 9.35
C PRO A 339 -17.90 15.40 7.93
N VAL A 340 -17.68 14.51 6.97
CA VAL A 340 -17.96 14.75 5.54
C VAL A 340 -19.01 13.78 4.98
N LYS A 341 -20.03 14.31 4.29
CA LYS A 341 -21.11 13.50 3.69
C LYS A 341 -20.77 12.93 2.31
N LYS A 342 -20.02 13.68 1.50
CA LYS A 342 -19.64 13.31 0.13
C LYS A 342 -18.16 13.53 -0.06
N LEU A 343 -17.41 12.44 0.00
CA LEU A 343 -15.97 12.46 -0.14
C LEU A 343 -15.56 11.86 -1.50
N LYS A 344 -14.70 12.60 -2.17
CA LYS A 344 -14.01 12.18 -3.40
C LYS A 344 -12.53 12.16 -3.08
N ALA A 345 -11.78 11.29 -3.74
CA ALA A 345 -10.35 11.22 -3.59
C ALA A 345 -9.65 11.37 -4.93
N HIS A 346 -8.58 12.14 -4.95
CA HIS A 346 -7.69 12.32 -6.07
C HIS A 346 -6.32 11.75 -5.74
N LEU A 347 -5.93 10.76 -6.53
CA LEU A 347 -4.65 10.05 -6.45
C LEU A 347 -3.82 10.38 -7.68
N ARG A 348 -2.51 10.45 -7.53
CA ARG A 348 -1.60 10.78 -8.63
C ARG A 348 -0.43 9.83 -8.80
N TYR A 349 0.04 9.16 -7.75
CA TYR A 349 1.24 8.34 -7.85
C TYR A 349 0.88 6.88 -8.12
N SER A 350 1.68 6.21 -8.95
CA SER A 350 1.64 4.76 -9.16
C SER A 350 2.54 4.05 -8.13
N ASP A 351 2.12 4.08 -6.86
CA ASP A 351 2.86 3.50 -5.74
C ASP A 351 1.95 2.82 -4.71
N HIS A 352 2.57 2.12 -3.75
CA HIS A 352 1.86 1.34 -2.72
C HIS A 352 1.09 2.23 -1.74
N ALA A 353 1.53 3.47 -1.50
CA ALA A 353 0.79 4.39 -0.65
C ALA A 353 -0.51 4.85 -1.32
N SER A 354 -0.47 5.15 -2.62
CA SER A 354 -1.65 5.48 -3.41
C SER A 354 -2.57 4.27 -3.58
N LEU A 355 -2.02 3.07 -3.74
CA LEU A 355 -2.82 1.83 -3.74
C LEU A 355 -3.51 1.62 -2.39
N ALA A 356 -2.79 1.76 -1.28
CA ALA A 356 -3.36 1.67 0.07
C ALA A 356 -4.51 2.67 0.27
N ALA A 357 -4.30 3.92 -0.16
CA ALA A 357 -5.34 4.95 -0.13
C ALA A 357 -6.55 4.55 -0.96
N ALA A 358 -6.33 4.15 -2.22
CA ALA A 358 -7.38 3.75 -3.14
C ALA A 358 -8.21 2.60 -2.59
N GLU A 359 -7.58 1.52 -2.12
CA GLU A 359 -8.29 0.38 -1.52
C GLU A 359 -9.11 0.80 -0.30
N THR A 360 -8.53 1.60 0.58
CA THR A 360 -9.22 2.07 1.80
C THR A 360 -10.44 2.93 1.46
N LEU A 361 -10.28 3.85 0.51
CA LEU A 361 -11.36 4.72 0.06
C LEU A 361 -12.48 3.95 -0.61
N LYS A 362 -12.16 2.95 -1.43
CA LYS A 362 -13.14 2.09 -2.10
C LYS A 362 -13.88 1.19 -1.13
N ALA A 363 -13.19 0.62 -0.14
CA ALA A 363 -13.83 -0.15 0.94
C ALA A 363 -14.89 0.69 1.70
N LEU A 364 -14.66 2.00 1.80
CA LEU A 364 -15.59 2.97 2.40
C LEU A 364 -16.56 3.61 1.39
N SER A 365 -16.74 3.01 0.21
CA SER A 365 -17.67 3.45 -0.85
C SER A 365 -17.44 4.88 -1.39
N ASN A 366 -16.22 5.41 -1.28
CA ASN A 366 -15.88 6.73 -1.82
C ASN A 366 -15.48 6.66 -3.30
N LYS A 367 -15.63 7.79 -4.00
CA LYS A 367 -15.22 7.91 -5.41
C LYS A 367 -13.73 8.19 -5.51
N VAL A 368 -13.03 7.37 -6.30
CA VAL A 368 -11.58 7.49 -6.53
C VAL A 368 -11.32 7.99 -7.96
N PHE A 369 -10.60 9.10 -8.06
CA PHE A 369 -10.11 9.69 -9.29
C PHE A 369 -8.60 9.49 -9.35
N PHE A 370 -8.10 8.83 -10.38
CA PHE A 370 -6.66 8.59 -10.53
C PHE A 370 -6.11 9.35 -11.72
N THR A 371 -5.12 10.21 -11.49
CA THR A 371 -4.34 10.82 -12.57
C THR A 371 -3.28 9.86 -13.03
N ILE A 372 -3.35 9.48 -14.31
CA ILE A 372 -2.34 8.65 -14.95
C ILE A 372 -1.08 9.51 -15.08
N THR A 373 -0.06 9.23 -14.27
CA THR A 373 1.28 9.79 -14.44
C THR A 373 2.01 9.11 -15.58
N ALA A 374 3.15 9.68 -16.00
CA ALA A 374 4.03 9.06 -16.99
C ALA A 374 4.23 7.57 -16.67
N ASP A 375 3.98 6.75 -17.67
CA ASP A 375 3.97 5.30 -17.57
C ASP A 375 5.27 4.81 -16.89
N PRO A 376 5.21 4.04 -15.79
CA PRO A 376 6.38 3.42 -15.19
C PRO A 376 7.26 2.65 -16.19
N HIS A 377 6.67 2.12 -17.27
CA HIS A 377 7.39 1.45 -18.36
C HIS A 377 8.34 2.39 -19.11
N ILE A 378 8.12 3.71 -19.12
CA ILE A 378 9.06 4.67 -19.74
C ILE A 378 10.44 4.57 -19.10
N LYS A 379 10.53 4.22 -17.81
CA LYS A 379 11.82 4.01 -17.14
C LYS A 379 12.46 2.68 -17.47
N MET A 380 11.72 1.73 -18.05
CA MET A 380 12.24 0.46 -18.54
C MET A 380 12.83 0.58 -19.93
N VAL A 381 12.78 1.76 -20.55
CA VAL A 381 13.22 1.99 -21.93
C VAL A 381 14.18 3.18 -21.94
N ASN A 382 15.35 3.03 -22.56
CA ASN A 382 16.30 4.13 -22.69
C ASN A 382 15.86 5.12 -23.78
N SER A 383 16.61 6.21 -23.95
CA SER A 383 16.33 7.24 -24.98
C SER A 383 16.33 6.70 -26.42
N GLU A 384 16.86 5.50 -26.67
CA GLU A 384 16.88 4.83 -27.97
C GLU A 384 15.71 3.86 -28.18
N GLY A 385 14.77 3.77 -27.23
CA GLY A 385 13.67 2.81 -27.32
C GLY A 385 14.07 1.37 -26.96
N LYS A 386 15.26 1.14 -26.40
CA LYS A 386 15.72 -0.19 -25.96
C LYS A 386 15.37 -0.43 -24.51
N ILE A 387 14.96 -1.66 -24.21
CA ILE A 387 14.75 -2.10 -22.83
C ILE A 387 16.05 -1.94 -22.04
N VAL A 388 16.00 -1.15 -20.96
CA VAL A 388 17.08 -1.07 -19.98
C VAL A 388 17.15 -2.43 -19.29
N ASN A 389 18.35 -2.94 -19.04
CA ASN A 389 18.56 -4.12 -18.21
C ASN A 389 18.89 -3.67 -16.78
N PRO A 390 17.89 -3.34 -15.95
CA PRO A 390 18.12 -3.04 -14.54
C PRO A 390 18.69 -4.26 -13.80
N ASP A 391 19.37 -4.02 -12.69
CA ASP A 391 19.64 -5.09 -11.72
C ASP A 391 18.33 -5.64 -11.12
N ASN A 392 18.42 -6.80 -10.45
CA ASN A 392 17.25 -7.51 -9.93
C ASN A 392 16.43 -6.68 -8.93
N GLU A 393 17.09 -5.89 -8.08
CA GLU A 393 16.42 -5.06 -7.08
C GLU A 393 15.63 -3.95 -7.78
N THR A 394 16.29 -3.19 -8.66
CA THR A 394 15.66 -2.14 -9.46
C THR A 394 14.49 -2.69 -10.28
N ALA A 395 14.65 -3.87 -10.89
CA ALA A 395 13.60 -4.53 -11.66
C ALA A 395 12.38 -4.90 -10.78
N SER A 396 12.63 -5.47 -9.59
CA SER A 396 11.59 -5.81 -8.60
C SER A 396 10.78 -4.58 -8.19
N ILE A 397 11.45 -3.45 -7.91
CA ILE A 397 10.81 -2.17 -7.57
C ILE A 397 9.94 -1.66 -8.72
N MET A 398 10.44 -1.73 -9.95
CA MET A 398 9.71 -1.26 -11.12
C MET A 398 8.45 -2.12 -11.39
N LEU A 399 8.55 -3.44 -11.30
CA LEU A 399 7.39 -4.34 -11.40
C LEU A 399 6.38 -4.11 -10.28
N SER A 400 6.87 -3.89 -9.07
CA SER A 400 6.03 -3.61 -7.91
C SER A 400 5.22 -2.31 -8.10
N ARG A 401 5.83 -1.26 -8.68
CA ARG A 401 5.12 -0.02 -9.04
C ARG A 401 4.13 -0.21 -10.18
N LEU A 402 4.49 -1.00 -11.18
CA LEU A 402 3.59 -1.36 -12.27
C LEU A 402 2.35 -2.06 -11.72
N TYR A 403 2.55 -3.06 -10.87
CA TYR A 403 1.48 -3.74 -10.15
C TYR A 403 0.56 -2.76 -9.41
N ALA A 404 1.13 -1.86 -8.61
CA ALA A 404 0.35 -0.87 -7.88
C ALA A 404 -0.47 0.02 -8.84
N SER A 405 0.13 0.44 -9.96
CA SER A 405 -0.55 1.22 -11.00
C SER A 405 -1.75 0.49 -11.58
N GLU A 406 -1.57 -0.78 -11.96
CA GLU A 406 -2.64 -1.60 -12.54
C GLU A 406 -3.79 -1.81 -11.55
N GLU A 407 -3.49 -2.12 -10.30
CA GLU A 407 -4.52 -2.31 -9.27
C GLU A 407 -5.26 -0.99 -8.99
N ILE A 408 -4.58 0.17 -8.95
CA ILE A 408 -5.24 1.47 -8.82
C ILE A 408 -6.16 1.74 -10.00
N VAL A 409 -5.73 1.45 -11.24
CA VAL A 409 -6.56 1.63 -12.44
C VAL A 409 -7.83 0.78 -12.38
N LYS A 410 -7.74 -0.48 -11.91
CA LYS A 410 -8.90 -1.38 -11.77
C LYS A 410 -9.95 -0.85 -10.78
N ILE A 411 -9.53 -0.17 -9.72
CA ILE A 411 -10.42 0.29 -8.64
C ILE A 411 -10.89 1.74 -8.78
N ALA A 412 -10.22 2.55 -9.62
CA ALA A 412 -10.57 3.94 -9.85
C ALA A 412 -11.95 4.06 -10.54
N ASP A 413 -12.77 5.01 -10.09
CA ASP A 413 -14.05 5.34 -10.74
C ASP A 413 -13.85 6.17 -12.02
N ARG A 414 -12.74 6.92 -12.07
CA ARG A 414 -12.37 7.81 -13.18
C ARG A 414 -10.87 7.89 -13.31
N LEU A 415 -10.41 7.93 -14.56
CA LEU A 415 -9.02 8.18 -14.93
C LEU A 415 -8.88 9.61 -15.48
N ILE A 416 -7.82 10.29 -15.10
CA ILE A 416 -7.48 11.64 -15.57
C ILE A 416 -6.17 11.55 -16.33
N GLY A 417 -6.21 11.73 -17.65
CA GLY A 417 -5.00 11.88 -18.45
C GLY A 417 -4.38 13.26 -18.28
N ILE A 418 -3.06 13.34 -18.24
CA ILE A 418 -2.34 14.60 -18.44
C ILE A 418 -2.02 14.67 -19.93
N GLY A 419 -2.77 15.49 -20.66
CA GLY A 419 -2.40 15.80 -22.05
C GLY A 419 -1.05 16.49 -22.06
N THR A 420 -0.10 16.00 -22.84
CA THR A 420 1.04 16.81 -23.24
C THR A 420 0.45 17.94 -24.09
N GLY A 421 0.49 19.17 -23.59
CA GLY A 421 0.23 20.32 -24.44
C GLY A 421 1.20 20.25 -25.61
N VAL A 422 0.66 19.98 -26.80
CA VAL A 422 1.37 20.13 -28.07
C VAL A 422 1.29 21.60 -28.44
#